data_AF-A0A969F5Z6-F1
#
_entry.id   AF-A0A969F5Z6-F1
#
_cell.length_a   1.000
_cell.length_b   1.000
_cell.length_c   1.000
_cell.angle_alpha   90.00
_cell.angle_beta   90.00
_cell.angle_gamma   90.00
#
_symmetry.space_group_name_H-M   'P 1'
#
loop_
_entity.id
_entity.type
_entity.pdbx_description
1 polymer ?
#
loop_
_entity_poly.entity_id
_entity_poly.type
_entity_poly.pdbx_seq_one_letter_code
_entity_poly.pdbx_strand_id
1 'polypeptide(L)'
;MSLEHHTFRGPNGEPIEGATLMAHNGTAATFIDRGATLTKLYVADRNGRVDDVVLGFDVPARYFDPHPHIGCIVGRCANRIRHSRFTLDGQRFELTPTHPPHHLHGGPNGFHTHQWRMRLDQHRNAVEFRIVSPDGDEGYPGTVEACATYAFDGNSTLRLDIEANCDRPTPINLTAHHYFNLAGAQSVADVGEHRVEI
;
A
#
# COMPACT_ATOMS: atom_id res chain seq x y z
N MET A 1 -10.56 -12.99 16.76
CA MET A 1 -9.88 -11.88 16.04
C MET A 1 -9.23 -10.99 17.07
N SER A 2 -8.05 -10.47 16.77
CA SER A 2 -7.29 -9.58 17.65
C SER A 2 -6.42 -8.64 16.81
N LEU A 3 -6.06 -7.51 17.40
CA LEU A 3 -5.21 -6.51 16.79
C LEU A 3 -4.03 -6.20 17.71
N GLU A 4 -2.82 -6.25 17.16
CA GLU A 4 -1.58 -5.88 17.85
C GLU A 4 -0.95 -4.65 17.21
N HIS A 5 -0.34 -3.79 18.03
CA HIS A 5 0.38 -2.60 17.61
C HIS A 5 1.88 -2.80 17.81
N HIS A 6 2.67 -2.28 16.88
CA HIS A 6 4.13 -2.37 16.86
C HIS A 6 4.74 -1.00 16.58
N THR A 7 5.90 -0.73 17.15
CA THR A 7 6.71 0.46 16.82
C THR A 7 8.13 0.02 16.48
N PHE A 8 8.61 0.45 15.32
CA PHE A 8 9.97 0.19 14.83
C PHE A 8 10.74 1.50 14.67
N ARG A 9 12.01 1.40 14.29
CA ARG A 9 12.88 2.53 13.98
C ARG A 9 13.21 2.55 12.49
N GLY A 10 13.00 3.68 11.85
CA GLY A 10 13.46 3.95 10.49
C GLY A 10 14.95 4.25 10.41
N PRO A 11 15.48 4.46 9.19
CA PRO A 11 16.90 4.65 8.95
C PRO A 11 17.53 5.81 9.74
N ASN A 12 16.75 6.86 10.07
CA ASN A 12 17.21 8.03 10.80
C ASN A 12 16.71 8.06 12.26
N GLY A 13 16.15 6.95 12.75
CA GLY A 13 15.61 6.83 14.10
C GLY A 13 14.17 7.31 14.28
N GLU A 14 13.53 7.78 13.20
CA GLU A 14 12.10 8.10 13.19
C GLU A 14 11.26 6.85 13.55
N PRO A 15 10.13 7.01 14.25
CA PRO A 15 9.23 5.90 14.49
C PRO A 15 8.60 5.44 13.17
N ILE A 16 8.43 4.12 13.03
CA ILE A 16 7.56 3.50 12.05
C ILE A 16 6.51 2.75 12.85
N GLU A 17 5.25 3.13 12.72
CA GLU A 17 4.17 2.42 13.37
C GLU A 17 3.71 1.23 12.51
N GLY A 18 3.35 0.13 13.15
CA GLY A 18 2.83 -1.05 12.48
C GLY A 18 1.70 -1.70 13.26
N ALA A 19 0.95 -2.56 12.58
CA ALA A 19 -0.13 -3.31 13.18
C ALA A 19 -0.24 -4.72 12.59
N THR A 20 -0.65 -5.68 13.40
CA THR A 20 -1.04 -7.02 12.94
C THR A 20 -2.51 -7.23 13.23
N LEU A 21 -3.30 -7.46 12.19
CA LEU A 21 -4.67 -7.94 12.28
C LEU A 21 -4.64 -9.47 12.28
N MET A 22 -5.32 -10.10 13.23
CA MET A 22 -5.41 -11.57 13.31
C MET A 22 -6.87 -12.00 13.13
N ALA A 23 -7.09 -12.92 12.21
CA ALA A 23 -8.37 -13.57 11.95
C ALA A 23 -8.42 -14.97 12.59
N HIS A 24 -9.10 -15.93 11.97
CA HIS A 24 -9.19 -17.31 12.44
C HIS A 24 -8.15 -18.21 11.75
N ASN A 25 -7.87 -19.39 12.33
CA ASN A 25 -7.03 -20.43 11.74
C ASN A 25 -5.62 -19.97 11.31
N GLY A 26 -5.05 -19.02 12.04
CA GLY A 26 -3.70 -18.48 11.76
C GLY A 26 -3.65 -17.47 10.62
N THR A 27 -4.78 -17.11 10.01
CA THR A 27 -4.82 -16.00 9.05
C THR A 27 -4.51 -14.68 9.76
N ALA A 28 -3.54 -13.95 9.24
CA ALA A 28 -3.11 -12.67 9.81
C ALA A 28 -2.52 -11.76 8.73
N ALA A 29 -2.64 -10.45 8.92
CA ALA A 29 -2.08 -9.44 8.02
C ALA A 29 -1.30 -8.41 8.82
N THR A 30 -0.05 -8.14 8.44
CA THR A 30 0.82 -7.17 9.11
C THR A 30 1.05 -5.96 8.20
N PHE A 31 1.03 -4.78 8.80
CA PHE A 31 1.10 -3.51 8.11
C PHE A 31 2.12 -2.57 8.76
N ILE A 32 2.61 -1.61 7.98
CA ILE A 32 3.36 -0.44 8.47
C ILE A 32 2.78 0.85 7.90
N ASP A 33 2.96 1.95 8.62
CA ASP A 33 2.47 3.28 8.27
C ASP A 33 3.14 3.90 7.03
N ARG A 34 4.38 3.53 6.74
CA ARG A 34 5.11 3.88 5.52
C ARG A 34 4.36 3.31 4.31
N GLY A 35 3.82 4.18 3.48
CA GLY A 35 3.07 3.82 2.27
C GLY A 35 1.78 3.04 2.52
N ALA A 36 1.28 2.99 3.78
CA ALA A 36 0.17 2.12 4.18
C ALA A 36 0.38 0.66 3.71
N THR A 37 1.59 0.15 3.95
CA THR A 37 2.12 -1.07 3.32
C THR A 37 1.67 -2.33 4.03
N LEU A 38 1.11 -3.29 3.28
CA LEU A 38 0.95 -4.68 3.71
C LEU A 38 2.30 -5.38 3.62
N THR A 39 2.88 -5.74 4.76
CA THR A 39 4.22 -6.34 4.83
C THR A 39 4.19 -7.86 4.87
N LYS A 40 3.13 -8.46 5.43
CA LYS A 40 2.93 -9.91 5.54
C LYS A 40 1.46 -10.27 5.45
N LEU A 41 1.15 -11.41 4.85
CA LEU A 41 -0.19 -11.98 4.78
C LEU A 41 -0.12 -13.49 4.96
N TYR A 42 -0.46 -13.94 6.16
CA TYR A 42 -0.47 -15.34 6.53
C TYR A 42 -1.78 -16.00 6.13
N VAL A 43 -1.71 -17.12 5.40
CA VAL A 43 -2.87 -17.92 4.99
C VAL A 43 -2.57 -19.41 5.17
N ALA A 44 -3.56 -20.18 5.63
CA ALA A 44 -3.45 -21.62 5.78
C ALA A 44 -3.70 -22.37 4.46
N ASP A 45 -2.88 -23.39 4.17
CA ASP A 45 -3.13 -24.34 3.09
C ASP A 45 -4.19 -25.39 3.49
N ARG A 46 -4.47 -26.34 2.58
CA ARG A 46 -5.44 -27.42 2.81
C ARG A 46 -5.10 -28.37 3.97
N ASN A 47 -3.85 -28.40 4.41
CA ASN A 47 -3.37 -29.21 5.51
C ASN A 47 -3.28 -28.39 6.83
N GLY A 48 -3.69 -27.13 6.80
CA GLY A 48 -3.60 -26.21 7.94
C GLY A 48 -2.22 -25.61 8.15
N ARG A 49 -1.27 -25.79 7.22
CA ARG A 49 0.03 -25.14 7.29
C ARG A 49 -0.13 -23.67 6.89
N VAL A 50 0.26 -22.76 7.78
CA VAL A 50 0.21 -21.32 7.56
C VAL A 50 1.53 -20.85 6.98
N ASP A 51 1.48 -20.06 5.91
CA ASP A 51 2.65 -19.42 5.30
C ASP A 51 2.33 -17.97 4.91
N ASP A 52 3.37 -17.14 4.81
CA ASP A 52 3.27 -15.76 4.29
C ASP A 52 3.17 -15.82 2.77
N VAL A 53 2.11 -15.28 2.19
CA VAL A 53 1.85 -15.37 0.74
C VAL A 53 2.09 -14.06 -0.01
N VAL A 54 2.63 -13.03 0.64
CA VAL A 54 3.02 -11.76 0.00
C VAL A 54 4.50 -11.50 0.11
N LEU A 55 5.11 -10.96 -0.94
CA LEU A 55 6.50 -10.51 -0.87
C LEU A 55 6.60 -9.24 -0.02
N GLY A 56 7.66 -9.17 0.78
CA GLY A 56 7.91 -8.06 1.69
C GLY A 56 9.31 -8.13 2.30
N PHE A 57 9.65 -7.13 3.10
CA PHE A 57 10.88 -7.10 3.89
C PHE A 57 10.58 -7.39 5.37
N ASP A 58 11.41 -8.23 6.00
CA ASP A 58 11.32 -8.51 7.44
C ASP A 58 11.72 -7.32 8.31
N VAL A 59 12.57 -6.43 7.79
CA VAL A 59 13.04 -5.23 8.48
C VAL A 59 12.28 -4.01 7.93
N PRO A 60 11.38 -3.38 8.71
CA PRO A 60 10.57 -2.25 8.24
C PRO A 60 11.37 -1.08 7.65
N ALA A 61 12.57 -0.82 8.17
CA ALA A 61 13.46 0.22 7.64
C ALA A 61 13.86 0.01 6.16
N ARG A 62 13.80 -1.23 5.64
CA ARG A 62 14.09 -1.53 4.23
C ARG A 62 13.06 -0.97 3.26
N TYR A 63 11.85 -0.63 3.71
CA TYR A 63 10.84 0.06 2.90
C TYR A 63 11.17 1.55 2.64
N PHE A 64 12.29 2.05 3.17
CA PHE A 64 12.83 3.37 2.84
C PHE A 64 13.86 3.30 1.70
N ASP A 65 14.42 2.12 1.43
CA ASP A 65 15.32 1.90 0.30
C ASP A 65 14.53 1.80 -1.02
N PRO A 66 15.14 2.08 -2.18
CA PRO A 66 14.50 1.89 -3.47
C PRO A 66 14.02 0.44 -3.68
N HIS A 67 12.73 0.27 -3.99
CA HIS A 67 12.11 -1.03 -4.27
C HIS A 67 10.95 -0.85 -5.27
N PRO A 68 10.46 -1.92 -5.92
CA PRO A 68 9.42 -1.80 -6.94
C PRO A 68 8.00 -1.67 -6.32
N HIS A 69 7.82 -0.75 -5.37
CA HIS A 69 6.52 -0.48 -4.73
C HIS A 69 5.92 -1.70 -4.00
N ILE A 70 6.75 -2.57 -3.41
CA ILE A 70 6.30 -3.79 -2.73
C ILE A 70 5.30 -3.44 -1.62
N GLY A 71 4.06 -3.93 -1.76
CA GLY A 71 3.06 -3.97 -0.71
C GLY A 71 2.34 -2.66 -0.38
N CYS A 72 2.79 -1.54 -0.94
CA CYS A 72 2.31 -0.19 -0.58
C CYS A 72 1.11 0.27 -1.40
N ILE A 73 0.45 1.33 -0.94
CA ILE A 73 -0.51 2.10 -1.71
C ILE A 73 0.23 3.06 -2.65
N VAL A 74 -0.12 3.03 -3.93
CA VAL A 74 0.41 3.93 -4.96
C VAL A 74 -0.63 4.95 -5.39
N GLY A 75 -0.21 6.21 -5.56
CA GLY A 75 -1.08 7.35 -5.84
C GLY A 75 -0.31 8.67 -5.88
N ARG A 76 -0.87 9.76 -6.40
CA ARG A 76 -2.29 10.00 -6.73
C ARG A 76 -2.85 9.22 -7.93
N CYS A 77 -2.01 8.94 -8.93
CA CYS A 77 -2.39 8.11 -10.07
C CYS A 77 -1.45 6.90 -10.19
N ALA A 78 -2.01 5.71 -10.05
CA ALA A 78 -1.36 4.46 -10.32
C ALA A 78 -1.03 4.32 -11.82
N ASN A 79 0.04 3.58 -12.12
CA ASN A 79 0.56 3.36 -13.47
C ASN A 79 1.07 4.66 -14.12
N ARG A 80 1.11 4.71 -15.45
CA ARG A 80 1.84 5.71 -16.23
C ARG A 80 0.93 6.83 -16.72
N ILE A 81 1.40 8.07 -16.57
CA ILE A 81 0.89 9.24 -17.30
C ILE A 81 1.87 9.60 -18.41
N ARG A 82 1.37 9.67 -19.65
CA ARG A 82 2.19 9.88 -20.85
C ARG A 82 2.91 11.23 -20.79
N HIS A 83 4.22 11.21 -21.02
CA HIS A 83 5.08 12.41 -21.04
C HIS A 83 4.99 13.27 -19.78
N SER A 84 4.64 12.65 -18.65
CA SER A 84 4.45 13.31 -17.35
C SER A 84 3.55 14.53 -17.41
N ARG A 85 2.46 14.48 -18.18
CA ARG A 85 1.53 15.62 -18.29
C ARG A 85 0.13 15.19 -18.63
N PHE A 86 -0.82 16.03 -18.27
CA PHE A 86 -2.21 15.91 -18.70
C PHE A 86 -2.84 17.31 -18.87
N THR A 87 -4.05 17.33 -19.42
CA THR A 87 -4.86 18.54 -19.54
C THR A 87 -6.16 18.33 -18.79
N LEU A 88 -6.53 19.30 -17.95
CA LEU A 88 -7.76 19.32 -17.18
C LEU A 88 -8.38 20.71 -17.34
N ASP A 89 -9.62 20.77 -17.78
CA ASP A 89 -10.36 22.02 -18.04
C ASP A 89 -9.59 23.03 -18.91
N GLY A 90 -8.87 22.52 -19.92
CA GLY A 90 -8.08 23.32 -20.85
C GLY A 90 -6.72 23.78 -20.31
N GLN A 91 -6.43 23.59 -19.02
CA GLN A 91 -5.12 23.86 -18.43
C GLN A 91 -4.22 22.64 -18.50
N ARG A 92 -2.96 22.85 -18.91
CA ARG A 92 -1.92 21.81 -18.94
C ARG A 92 -1.19 21.75 -17.60
N PHE A 93 -1.08 20.55 -17.05
CA PHE A 93 -0.32 20.25 -15.84
C PHE A 93 0.89 19.38 -16.20
N GLU A 94 2.06 19.76 -15.70
CA GLU A 94 3.29 18.96 -15.76
C GLU A 94 3.47 18.26 -14.42
N LEU A 95 3.80 16.97 -14.48
CA LEU A 95 4.06 16.10 -13.35
C LEU A 95 5.55 15.76 -13.29
N THR A 96 6.05 15.38 -12.12
CA THR A 96 7.44 14.97 -11.99
C THR A 96 7.68 13.62 -12.68
N PRO A 97 8.62 13.48 -13.63
CA PRO A 97 8.92 12.19 -14.24
C PRO A 97 9.63 11.24 -13.26
N THR A 98 9.16 9.99 -13.17
CA THR A 98 9.80 8.93 -12.36
C THR A 98 10.35 7.80 -13.23
N HIS A 99 9.74 7.58 -14.40
CA HIS A 99 10.21 6.64 -15.41
C HIS A 99 10.28 7.38 -16.75
N PRO A 100 11.29 8.26 -16.94
CA PRO A 100 11.31 9.21 -18.04
C PRO A 100 11.09 8.54 -19.41
N PRO A 101 10.24 9.11 -20.29
CA PRO A 101 9.62 10.43 -20.16
C PRO A 101 8.29 10.43 -19.37
N HIS A 102 7.94 9.34 -18.69
CA HIS A 102 6.63 9.15 -18.06
C HIS A 102 6.65 9.42 -16.56
N HIS A 103 5.47 9.82 -16.05
CA HIS A 103 5.17 9.86 -14.64
C HIS A 103 4.59 8.50 -14.25
N LEU A 104 5.08 7.89 -13.18
CA LEU A 104 4.72 6.52 -12.78
C LEU A 104 4.32 6.52 -11.31
N HIS A 105 3.19 5.89 -10.98
CA HIS A 105 2.76 5.60 -9.61
C HIS A 105 2.72 6.82 -8.67
N GLY A 106 2.40 7.99 -9.22
CA GLY A 106 2.24 9.22 -8.46
C GLY A 106 3.50 10.05 -8.28
N GLY A 107 4.65 9.64 -8.82
CA GLY A 107 5.88 10.45 -8.78
C GLY A 107 6.97 9.82 -7.93
N PRO A 108 8.21 10.37 -7.96
CA PRO A 108 9.31 9.90 -7.10
C PRO A 108 9.01 10.01 -5.61
N ASN A 109 8.16 10.95 -5.17
CA ASN A 109 7.66 11.07 -3.80
C ASN A 109 6.15 10.82 -3.73
N GLY A 110 5.65 9.85 -4.52
CA GLY A 110 4.25 9.45 -4.48
C GLY A 110 3.85 8.82 -3.15
N PHE A 111 2.58 8.44 -3.02
CA PHE A 111 1.98 7.99 -1.74
C PHE A 111 2.73 6.85 -1.03
N HIS A 112 3.44 6.02 -1.79
CA HIS A 112 4.25 4.92 -1.30
C HIS A 112 5.47 5.35 -0.45
N THR A 113 5.96 6.57 -0.63
CA THR A 113 7.14 7.09 0.10
C THR A 113 6.78 7.92 1.32
N HIS A 114 5.50 8.06 1.66
CA HIS A 114 5.10 8.88 2.80
C HIS A 114 4.80 8.02 4.02
N GLN A 115 5.00 8.57 5.21
CA GLN A 115 4.43 7.99 6.43
C GLN A 115 2.98 8.45 6.55
N TRP A 116 2.05 7.50 6.59
CA TRP A 116 0.63 7.78 6.75
C TRP A 116 0.28 7.85 8.24
N ARG A 117 -0.73 8.64 8.59
CA ARG A 117 -1.27 8.60 9.95
C ARG A 117 -2.05 7.31 10.14
N MET A 118 -1.59 6.44 11.03
CA MET A 118 -2.25 5.18 11.35
C MET A 118 -3.25 5.32 12.50
N ARG A 119 -4.43 4.71 12.38
CA ARG A 119 -5.43 4.54 13.44
C ARG A 119 -5.87 3.09 13.50
N LEU A 120 -5.93 2.54 14.72
CA LEU A 120 -6.37 1.17 14.98
C LEU A 120 -7.83 1.17 15.41
N ASP A 121 -8.59 0.21 14.92
CA ASP A 121 -9.97 -0.05 15.31
C ASP A 121 -10.09 -1.49 15.81
N GLN A 122 -9.97 -1.64 17.13
CA GLN A 122 -10.05 -2.93 17.82
C GLN A 122 -11.42 -3.61 17.64
N HIS A 123 -12.51 -2.84 17.52
CA HIS A 123 -13.86 -3.40 17.42
C HIS A 123 -14.12 -4.03 16.04
N ARG A 124 -13.63 -3.38 14.98
CA ARG A 124 -13.75 -3.88 13.60
C ARG A 124 -12.59 -4.76 13.17
N ASN A 125 -11.59 -4.98 14.04
CA ASN A 125 -10.32 -5.62 13.69
C ASN A 125 -9.72 -5.01 12.41
N ALA A 126 -9.54 -3.69 12.44
CA ALA A 126 -9.18 -2.90 11.26
C ALA A 126 -8.04 -1.91 11.55
N VAL A 127 -7.29 -1.59 10.52
CA VAL A 127 -6.30 -0.50 10.51
C VAL A 127 -6.66 0.51 9.41
N GLU A 128 -6.69 1.77 9.77
CA GLU A 128 -6.92 2.90 8.87
C GLU A 128 -5.64 3.72 8.73
N PHE A 129 -5.28 4.05 7.50
CA PHE A 129 -4.17 4.93 7.16
C PHE A 129 -4.72 6.18 6.48
N ARG A 130 -4.28 7.37 6.89
CA ARG A 130 -4.63 8.65 6.25
C ARG A 130 -3.40 9.43 5.81
N ILE A 131 -3.51 10.09 4.66
CA ILE A 131 -2.52 11.05 4.15
C ILE A 131 -3.22 12.29 3.61
N VAL A 132 -2.53 13.44 3.72
CA VAL A 132 -2.90 14.67 3.02
C VAL A 132 -1.80 14.97 2.01
N SER A 133 -2.18 14.99 0.74
CA SER A 133 -1.32 15.39 -0.37
C SER A 133 -1.71 16.82 -0.75
N PRO A 134 -0.85 17.82 -0.49
CA PRO A 134 -1.19 19.24 -0.69
C PRO A 134 -1.33 19.59 -2.18
N ASP A 135 -1.95 20.73 -2.48
CA ASP A 135 -1.92 21.28 -3.84
C ASP A 135 -0.49 21.41 -4.40
N GLY A 136 -0.31 20.98 -5.65
CA GLY A 136 0.97 20.97 -6.33
C GLY A 136 1.87 19.79 -6.00
N ASP A 137 1.47 18.89 -5.08
CA ASP A 137 2.23 17.68 -4.76
C ASP A 137 2.44 16.85 -6.02
N GLU A 138 3.70 16.56 -6.35
CA GLU A 138 4.15 15.89 -7.58
C GLU A 138 3.63 16.51 -8.90
N GLY A 139 3.17 17.76 -8.85
CA GLY A 139 2.60 18.53 -9.97
C GLY A 139 1.08 18.42 -10.13
N TYR A 140 0.40 17.68 -9.25
CA TYR A 140 -1.05 17.52 -9.30
C TYR A 140 -1.78 18.75 -8.71
N PRO A 141 -2.86 19.23 -9.34
CA PRO A 141 -3.70 20.27 -8.74
C PRO A 141 -4.49 19.71 -7.56
N GLY A 142 -4.72 20.54 -6.55
CA GLY A 142 -5.64 20.26 -5.46
C GLY A 142 -5.03 19.60 -4.26
N THR A 143 -5.59 19.91 -3.10
CA THR A 143 -5.35 19.13 -1.89
C THR A 143 -6.20 17.87 -1.97
N VAL A 144 -5.58 16.72 -1.70
CA VAL A 144 -6.24 15.42 -1.66
C VAL A 144 -6.04 14.81 -0.27
N GLU A 145 -7.14 14.47 0.38
CA GLU A 145 -7.13 13.63 1.57
C GLU A 145 -7.47 12.21 1.15
N ALA A 146 -6.53 11.27 1.34
CA ALA A 146 -6.75 9.87 1.02
C ALA A 146 -6.75 9.00 2.28
N CYS A 147 -7.56 7.95 2.26
CA CYS A 147 -7.74 7.02 3.35
C CYS A 147 -7.73 5.58 2.82
N ALA A 148 -6.90 4.73 3.41
CA ALA A 148 -6.87 3.30 3.12
C ALA A 148 -7.20 2.52 4.39
N THR A 149 -8.27 1.73 4.35
CA THR A 149 -8.71 0.91 5.49
C THR A 149 -8.58 -0.56 5.15
N TYR A 150 -7.80 -1.28 5.94
CA TYR A 150 -7.74 -2.74 5.91
C TYR A 150 -8.54 -3.33 7.07
N ALA A 151 -9.36 -4.35 6.79
CA ALA A 151 -10.13 -5.07 7.79
C ALA A 151 -10.31 -6.53 7.39
N PHE A 152 -10.39 -7.43 8.37
CA PHE A 152 -10.89 -8.78 8.10
C PHE A 152 -12.42 -8.79 8.11
N ASP A 153 -13.01 -9.16 6.98
CA ASP A 153 -14.44 -9.43 6.85
C ASP A 153 -14.67 -10.95 7.02
N GLY A 154 -15.13 -11.35 8.22
CA GLY A 154 -15.22 -12.75 8.59
C GLY A 154 -13.86 -13.43 8.72
N ASN A 155 -13.78 -14.73 8.39
CA ASN A 155 -12.64 -15.56 8.81
C ASN A 155 -11.41 -15.50 7.89
N SER A 156 -11.58 -15.12 6.62
CA SER A 156 -10.53 -15.27 5.61
C SER A 156 -10.52 -14.18 4.52
N THR A 157 -11.36 -13.14 4.63
CA THR A 157 -11.41 -12.06 3.64
C THR A 157 -10.69 -10.86 4.19
N LEU A 158 -9.52 -10.53 3.64
CA LEU A 158 -8.89 -9.24 3.89
C LEU A 158 -9.49 -8.22 2.91
N ARG A 159 -10.24 -7.25 3.43
CA ARG A 159 -10.84 -6.16 2.66
C ARG A 159 -9.94 -4.93 2.73
N LEU A 160 -9.78 -4.26 1.58
CA LEU A 160 -9.16 -2.95 1.46
C LEU A 160 -10.18 -1.97 0.85
N ASP A 161 -10.55 -0.95 1.61
CA ASP A 161 -11.31 0.18 1.12
C ASP A 161 -10.38 1.39 0.96
N ILE A 162 -10.38 2.00 -0.23
CA ILE A 162 -9.59 3.21 -0.51
C ILE A 162 -10.55 4.34 -0.89
N GLU A 163 -10.47 5.43 -0.13
CA GLU A 163 -11.29 6.64 -0.31
C GLU A 163 -10.39 7.85 -0.53
N ALA A 164 -10.85 8.82 -1.33
CA ALA A 164 -10.16 10.08 -1.52
C ALA A 164 -11.16 11.22 -1.67
N ASN A 165 -10.87 12.36 -1.03
CA ASN A 165 -11.60 13.61 -1.18
C ASN A 165 -10.62 14.67 -1.70
N CYS A 166 -11.10 15.57 -2.57
CA CYS A 166 -10.29 16.63 -3.14
C CYS A 166 -10.98 17.99 -3.01
N ASP A 167 -10.19 19.06 -2.86
CA ASP A 167 -10.70 20.44 -2.77
C ASP A 167 -10.93 21.10 -4.13
N ARG A 168 -10.46 20.47 -5.21
CA ARG A 168 -10.65 20.89 -6.61
C ARG A 168 -10.51 19.68 -7.55
N PRO A 169 -10.98 19.80 -8.81
CA PRO A 169 -10.81 18.75 -9.82
C PRO A 169 -9.35 18.31 -9.96
N THR A 170 -9.11 17.00 -9.86
CA THR A 170 -7.79 16.38 -9.98
C THR A 170 -7.93 14.90 -10.33
N PRO A 171 -7.04 14.30 -11.13
CA PRO A 171 -7.10 12.87 -11.41
C PRO A 171 -6.70 12.05 -10.17
N ILE A 172 -7.51 11.04 -9.84
CA ILE A 172 -7.26 10.09 -8.77
C ILE A 172 -7.44 8.67 -9.30
N ASN A 173 -6.44 7.83 -9.07
CA ASN A 173 -6.47 6.40 -9.35
C ASN A 173 -5.54 5.71 -8.36
N LEU A 174 -6.11 5.14 -7.29
CA LEU A 174 -5.36 4.54 -6.19
C LEU A 174 -5.44 3.01 -6.26
N THR A 175 -4.35 2.33 -5.96
CA THR A 175 -4.33 0.87 -5.81
C THR A 175 -3.26 0.47 -4.80
N ALA A 176 -3.36 -0.75 -4.29
CA ALA A 176 -2.25 -1.39 -3.60
C ALA A 176 -1.39 -2.18 -4.59
N HIS A 177 -0.09 -2.28 -4.30
CA HIS A 177 0.90 -2.93 -5.15
C HIS A 177 1.47 -4.20 -4.48
N HIS A 178 0.56 -5.06 -4.01
CA HIS A 178 0.89 -6.34 -3.41
C HIS A 178 1.43 -7.33 -4.44
N TYR A 179 2.48 -8.06 -4.07
CA TYR A 179 3.04 -9.14 -4.88
C TYR A 179 2.76 -10.46 -4.17
N PHE A 180 2.01 -11.35 -4.81
CA PHE A 180 1.62 -12.62 -4.20
C PHE A 180 2.50 -13.78 -4.69
N ASN A 181 2.85 -14.66 -3.76
CA ASN A 181 3.31 -16.01 -4.06
C ASN A 181 2.56 -17.00 -3.17
N LEU A 182 1.57 -17.70 -3.73
CA LEU A 182 0.75 -18.69 -3.01
C LEU A 182 1.54 -19.94 -2.57
N ALA A 183 2.75 -20.15 -3.09
CA ALA A 183 3.66 -21.19 -2.62
C ALA A 183 4.46 -20.77 -1.37
N GLY A 184 4.29 -19.52 -0.90
CA GLY A 184 5.04 -18.91 0.19
C GLY A 184 6.02 -17.85 -0.31
N ALA A 185 6.14 -16.72 0.40
CA ALA A 185 6.98 -15.58 0.05
C ALA A 185 8.47 -15.91 0.10
N GLN A 186 8.86 -16.86 0.94
CA GLN A 186 10.22 -17.38 1.07
C GLN A 186 10.45 -18.67 0.27
N SER A 187 9.45 -19.08 -0.53
CA SER A 187 9.58 -20.26 -1.38
C SER A 187 10.58 -20.03 -2.50
N VAL A 188 11.33 -21.09 -2.85
CA VAL A 188 12.18 -21.09 -4.06
C VAL A 188 11.37 -21.26 -5.34
N ALA A 189 10.09 -21.63 -5.24
CA ALA A 189 9.19 -21.74 -6.37
C ALA A 189 8.76 -20.35 -6.86
N ASP A 190 8.82 -20.15 -8.17
CA ASP A 190 8.21 -18.99 -8.82
C ASP A 190 6.68 -19.16 -8.99
N VAL A 191 6.05 -18.22 -9.70
CA VAL A 191 4.60 -18.22 -9.94
C VAL A 191 4.18 -19.02 -11.18
N GLY A 192 5.09 -19.76 -11.82
CA GLY A 192 4.84 -20.47 -13.09
C GLY A 192 3.81 -21.60 -12.97
N GLU A 193 3.66 -22.18 -11.78
CA GLU A 193 2.65 -23.21 -11.48
C GLU A 193 1.30 -22.62 -11.03
N HIS A 194 1.20 -21.29 -10.89
CA HIS A 194 -0.05 -20.64 -10.49
C HIS A 194 -1.04 -20.69 -11.63
N ARG A 195 -2.29 -21.04 -11.31
CA ARG A 195 -3.40 -20.97 -12.26
C ARG A 195 -4.09 -19.61 -12.12
N VAL A 196 -4.27 -18.93 -13.24
CA VAL A 196 -4.86 -17.59 -13.29
C VAL A 196 -6.12 -17.62 -14.15
N GLU A 197 -7.18 -17.00 -13.65
CA GLU A 197 -8.45 -16.74 -14.34
C GLU A 197 -8.81 -15.28 -14.06
N ILE A 198 -9.14 -14.50 -15.11
CA ILE A 198 -9.44 -13.05 -15.04
C ILE A 198 -10.77 -12.79 -15.75
#